data_AF-A0A7S0UR58-F1
#
_entry.id   AF-A0A7S0UR58-F1
#
_cell.length_a   1.000
_cell.length_b   1.000
_cell.length_c   1.000
_cell.angle_alpha   90.00
_cell.angle_beta   90.00
_cell.angle_gamma   90.00
#
_symmetry.space_group_name_H-M   'P 1'
#
loop_
_entity.id
_entity.type
_entity.pdbx_description
1 polymer ?
#
loop_
_entity_poly.entity_id
_entity_poly.type
_entity_poly.pdbx_seq_one_letter_code
_entity_poly.pdbx_strand_id
1 'polypeptide(L)'
;IQMQKKKYGVLRMEISNIGLHILRPDTEDCISFHPWGSLHSWSCSSSKPNDPVKNKFIYRYWDDLTKTVKQTSVYLLLVEAVLDEIQTIIDDILKGRRNQAMDDITFCHMMDDIRGSINNGSVAAFSPSSILASTAPTFLWADQGRILLESLSDSFERVEAAVQLHQRLIDQNRFTWMIDALDCQADRDNVWHRVTQIRRRVSIIGGSLSQKGTSGVGGEMH
;
A
#
# COMPACT_ATOMS: atom_id res chain seq x y z
N ILE A 1 -7.84 -14.02 -16.28
CA ILE A 1 -8.80 -15.01 -15.72
C ILE A 1 -10.24 -14.56 -16.00
N GLN A 2 -11.17 -15.43 -16.38
CA GLN A 2 -12.59 -15.06 -16.59
C GLN A 2 -13.38 -15.06 -15.27
N MET A 3 -14.29 -14.09 -15.12
CA MET A 3 -15.13 -13.81 -13.95
C MET A 3 -16.59 -13.72 -14.36
N GLN A 4 -17.56 -14.01 -13.47
CA GLN A 4 -18.98 -13.71 -13.72
C GLN A 4 -19.55 -12.73 -12.68
N LYS A 5 -20.15 -11.62 -13.13
CA LYS A 5 -20.99 -10.74 -12.29
C LYS A 5 -22.41 -10.68 -12.87
N LYS A 6 -23.43 -10.87 -12.03
CA LYS A 6 -24.86 -10.95 -12.41
C LYS A 6 -25.38 -9.85 -13.35
N LYS A 7 -24.77 -8.66 -13.38
CA LYS A 7 -25.20 -7.51 -14.18
C LYS A 7 -24.37 -7.28 -15.46
N TYR A 8 -23.20 -7.89 -15.59
CA TYR A 8 -22.20 -7.54 -16.63
C TYR A 8 -21.70 -8.74 -17.45
N GLY A 9 -22.27 -9.93 -17.26
CA GLY A 9 -21.81 -11.13 -17.96
C GLY A 9 -20.43 -11.59 -17.48
N VAL A 10 -19.66 -12.17 -18.39
CA VAL A 10 -18.27 -12.58 -18.13
C VAL A 10 -17.38 -11.32 -18.12
N LEU A 11 -16.50 -11.20 -17.14
CA LEU A 11 -15.50 -10.14 -16.99
C LEU A 11 -14.11 -10.78 -17.00
N ARG A 12 -13.06 -9.98 -17.21
CA ARG A 12 -11.69 -10.45 -17.05
C ARG A 12 -11.09 -9.89 -15.77
N MET A 13 -10.44 -10.74 -15.00
CA MET A 13 -9.58 -10.34 -13.89
C MET A 13 -8.14 -10.45 -14.33
N GLU A 14 -7.40 -9.37 -14.17
CA GLU A 14 -5.96 -9.29 -14.32
C GLU A 14 -5.33 -9.04 -12.95
N ILE A 15 -4.21 -9.72 -12.72
CA ILE A 15 -3.39 -9.61 -11.52
C ILE A 15 -2.05 -9.09 -12.00
N SER A 16 -1.58 -7.99 -11.42
CA SER A 16 -0.30 -7.38 -11.79
C SER A 16 0.45 -6.90 -10.55
N ASN A 17 1.70 -6.46 -10.73
CA ASN A 17 2.53 -5.95 -9.65
C ASN A 17 1.96 -4.72 -8.92
N ILE A 18 0.97 -4.04 -9.48
CA ILE A 18 0.32 -2.87 -8.87
C ILE A 18 -1.03 -3.18 -8.21
N GLY A 19 -1.69 -4.29 -8.57
CA GLY A 19 -2.96 -4.69 -7.95
C GLY A 19 -3.83 -5.60 -8.81
N LEU A 20 -5.13 -5.57 -8.51
CA LEU A 20 -6.16 -6.31 -9.22
C LEU A 20 -6.95 -5.39 -10.15
N HIS A 21 -7.07 -5.75 -11.42
CA HIS A 21 -7.89 -5.05 -12.39
C HIS A 21 -9.07 -5.93 -12.81
N ILE A 22 -10.26 -5.35 -12.85
CA ILE A 22 -11.45 -5.96 -13.43
C ILE A 22 -11.71 -5.25 -14.77
N LEU A 23 -11.58 -6.00 -15.85
CA LEU A 23 -11.63 -5.51 -17.21
C LEU A 23 -12.88 -6.02 -17.94
N ARG A 24 -13.34 -5.27 -18.95
CA ARG A 24 -14.26 -5.79 -19.96
C ARG A 24 -13.53 -6.84 -20.82
N PRO A 25 -14.14 -7.98 -21.16
CA PRO A 25 -13.44 -9.02 -21.93
C PRO A 25 -12.99 -8.56 -23.31
N ASP A 26 -13.82 -7.78 -24.00
CA ASP A 26 -13.61 -7.47 -25.43
C ASP A 26 -12.76 -6.21 -25.63
N THR A 27 -12.98 -5.18 -24.81
CA THR A 27 -12.28 -3.90 -24.93
C THR A 27 -11.06 -3.77 -24.04
N GLU A 28 -10.89 -4.69 -23.08
CA GLU A 28 -9.89 -4.61 -22.00
C GLU A 28 -10.01 -3.34 -21.13
N ASP A 29 -11.10 -2.57 -21.26
CA ASP A 29 -11.31 -1.37 -20.46
C ASP A 29 -11.40 -1.72 -18.97
N CYS A 30 -10.63 -1.01 -18.16
CA CYS A 30 -10.66 -1.16 -16.72
C CYS A 30 -11.97 -0.61 -16.12
N ILE A 31 -12.78 -1.53 -15.58
CA ILE A 31 -14.03 -1.21 -14.88
C ILE A 31 -13.73 -0.82 -13.43
N SER A 32 -12.79 -1.53 -12.80
CA SER A 32 -12.37 -1.25 -11.44
C SER A 32 -10.94 -1.70 -11.19
N PHE A 33 -10.18 -0.87 -10.50
CA PHE A 33 -8.81 -1.14 -10.07
C PHE A 33 -8.74 -1.18 -8.54
N HIS A 34 -8.06 -2.20 -8.01
CA HIS A 34 -7.84 -2.40 -6.58
C HIS A 34 -6.33 -2.58 -6.33
N PRO A 35 -5.58 -1.51 -6.00
CA PRO A 35 -4.15 -1.62 -5.75
C PRO A 35 -3.87 -2.53 -4.55
N TRP A 36 -2.70 -3.18 -4.51
CA TRP A 36 -2.30 -4.03 -3.37
C TRP A 36 -2.42 -3.30 -2.04
N GLY A 37 -2.05 -2.01 -2.04
CA GLY A 37 -2.14 -1.14 -0.86
C GLY A 37 -3.57 -0.80 -0.40
N SER A 38 -4.64 -1.14 -1.12
CA SER A 38 -6.02 -0.97 -0.62
C SER A 38 -6.69 -2.29 -0.24
N LEU A 39 -6.10 -3.43 -0.62
CA LEU A 39 -6.57 -4.75 -0.26
C LEU A 39 -6.22 -5.06 1.21
N HIS A 40 -7.22 -5.48 1.97
CA HIS A 40 -7.10 -5.77 3.39
C HIS A 40 -6.96 -7.28 3.65
N SER A 41 -7.71 -8.09 2.91
CA SER A 41 -7.71 -9.54 3.06
C SER A 41 -8.40 -10.17 1.86
N TRP A 42 -8.01 -11.39 1.52
CA TRP A 42 -8.72 -12.22 0.55
C TRP A 42 -8.89 -13.63 1.10
N SER A 43 -9.90 -14.33 0.58
CA SER A 43 -10.15 -15.73 0.86
C SER A 43 -10.76 -16.39 -0.36
N CYS A 44 -10.58 -17.69 -0.47
CA CYS A 44 -11.27 -18.51 -1.44
C CYS A 44 -12.20 -19.48 -0.71
N SER A 45 -13.39 -19.68 -1.25
CA SER A 45 -14.24 -20.81 -0.91
C SER A 45 -14.25 -21.72 -2.13
N SER A 46 -13.48 -22.81 -2.08
CA SER A 46 -13.63 -23.91 -3.03
C SER A 46 -14.41 -25.02 -2.35
N SER A 47 -15.54 -25.43 -2.93
CA SER A 47 -16.27 -26.57 -2.41
C SER A 47 -15.71 -27.91 -2.90
N LYS A 48 -14.97 -27.91 -4.03
CA LYS A 48 -14.29 -29.06 -4.65
C LYS A 48 -13.18 -28.55 -5.59
N PRO A 49 -11.99 -29.20 -5.65
CA PRO A 49 -10.85 -28.77 -6.49
C PRO A 49 -11.19 -28.56 -7.98
N ASN A 50 -12.19 -29.30 -8.50
CA ASN A 50 -12.54 -29.33 -9.93
C ASN A 50 -13.97 -28.84 -10.23
N ASP A 51 -14.63 -28.08 -9.34
CA ASP A 51 -15.93 -27.48 -9.63
C ASP A 51 -15.78 -25.98 -9.96
N PRO A 52 -15.58 -25.61 -11.25
CA PRO A 52 -15.37 -24.23 -11.66
C PRO A 52 -16.59 -23.33 -11.37
N VAL A 53 -17.77 -23.91 -11.14
CA VAL A 53 -19.00 -23.17 -10.85
C VAL A 53 -19.01 -22.64 -9.41
N LYS A 54 -18.19 -23.21 -8.53
CA LYS A 54 -18.20 -22.89 -7.09
C LYS A 54 -16.91 -22.26 -6.57
N ASN A 55 -15.91 -22.07 -7.42
CA ASN A 55 -14.66 -21.40 -7.04
C ASN A 55 -14.90 -19.90 -6.85
N LYS A 56 -15.18 -19.52 -5.60
CA LYS A 56 -15.49 -18.15 -5.22
C LYS A 56 -14.26 -17.50 -4.58
N PHE A 57 -13.72 -16.48 -5.23
CA PHE A 57 -12.71 -15.60 -4.66
C PHE A 57 -13.39 -14.40 -4.02
N ILE A 58 -13.06 -14.12 -2.78
CA ILE A 58 -13.62 -13.04 -1.97
C ILE A 58 -12.45 -12.16 -1.53
N TYR A 59 -12.55 -10.86 -1.75
CA TYR A 59 -11.56 -9.91 -1.26
C TYR A 59 -12.23 -8.71 -0.62
N ARG A 60 -11.56 -8.18 0.39
CA ARG A 60 -11.96 -6.98 1.13
C ARG A 60 -10.97 -5.87 0.82
N TYR A 61 -11.50 -4.70 0.54
CA TYR A 61 -10.70 -3.53 0.21
C TYR A 61 -11.28 -2.30 0.88
N TRP A 62 -10.42 -1.34 1.17
CA TRP A 62 -10.83 -0.02 1.64
C TRP A 62 -11.36 0.81 0.47
N ASP A 63 -12.62 1.24 0.54
CA ASP A 63 -13.21 2.15 -0.47
C ASP A 63 -13.07 3.59 -0.01
N ASP A 64 -12.28 4.36 -0.76
CA ASP A 64 -12.00 5.76 -0.47
C ASP A 64 -13.20 6.68 -0.63
N LEU A 65 -14.20 6.34 -1.46
CA LEU A 65 -15.39 7.17 -1.62
C LEU A 65 -16.28 7.05 -0.39
N THR A 66 -16.55 5.83 0.04
CA THR A 66 -17.47 5.56 1.15
C THR A 66 -16.80 5.52 2.52
N LYS A 67 -15.47 5.54 2.58
CA LYS A 67 -14.68 5.40 3.82
C LYS A 67 -15.03 4.14 4.60
N THR A 68 -15.31 3.05 3.91
CA THR A 68 -15.66 1.76 4.51
C THR A 68 -14.89 0.62 3.87
N VAL A 69 -14.72 -0.47 4.61
CA VAL A 69 -14.21 -1.72 4.03
C VAL A 69 -15.34 -2.38 3.25
N LYS A 70 -15.18 -2.47 1.93
CA LYS A 70 -16.10 -3.18 1.04
C LYS A 70 -15.59 -4.60 0.79
N GLN A 71 -16.54 -5.52 0.62
CA GLN A 71 -16.27 -6.89 0.21
C GLN A 71 -16.77 -7.09 -1.21
N THR A 72 -15.92 -7.63 -2.08
CA THR A 72 -16.32 -8.08 -3.41
C THR A 72 -16.06 -9.58 -3.53
N SER A 73 -16.96 -10.26 -4.21
CA SER A 73 -16.81 -11.68 -4.52
C SER A 73 -16.99 -11.93 -6.00
N VAL A 74 -16.16 -12.83 -6.52
CA VAL A 74 -16.07 -13.14 -7.94
C VAL A 74 -15.91 -14.65 -8.09
N TYR A 75 -16.48 -15.21 -9.14
CA TYR A 75 -16.30 -16.63 -9.47
C TYR A 75 -15.16 -16.73 -10.47
N LEU A 76 -14.14 -17.55 -10.18
CA LEU A 76 -12.95 -17.71 -11.00
C LEU A 76 -12.83 -19.15 -11.47
N LEU A 77 -12.51 -19.34 -12.74
CA LEU A 77 -12.25 -20.68 -13.27
C LEU A 77 -11.00 -21.32 -12.62
N LEU A 78 -9.97 -20.51 -12.36
CA LEU A 78 -8.65 -20.94 -11.89
C LEU A 78 -8.25 -20.21 -10.60
N VAL A 79 -8.98 -20.45 -9.51
CA VAL A 79 -8.74 -19.74 -8.23
C VAL A 79 -7.38 -20.07 -7.61
N GLU A 80 -6.88 -21.30 -7.76
CA GLU A 80 -5.58 -21.70 -7.22
C GLU A 80 -4.43 -20.96 -7.93
N ALA A 81 -4.43 -20.96 -9.27
CA ALA A 81 -3.44 -20.20 -10.05
C ALA A 81 -3.47 -18.69 -9.74
N VAL A 82 -4.65 -18.14 -9.45
CA VAL A 82 -4.79 -16.75 -8.99
C VAL A 82 -4.09 -16.54 -7.66
N LEU A 83 -4.26 -17.45 -6.69
CA LEU A 83 -3.64 -17.32 -5.38
C LEU A 83 -2.12 -17.46 -5.45
N ASP A 84 -1.62 -18.40 -6.25
CA ASP A 84 -0.18 -18.59 -6.47
C ASP A 84 0.46 -17.35 -7.11
N GLU A 85 -0.22 -16.74 -8.09
CA GLU A 85 0.23 -15.50 -8.72
C GLU A 85 0.25 -14.33 -7.74
N ILE A 86 -0.81 -14.17 -6.93
CA ILE A 86 -0.86 -13.15 -5.86
C ILE A 86 0.30 -13.36 -4.90
N GLN A 87 0.54 -14.59 -4.45
CA GLN A 87 1.62 -14.92 -3.53
C GLN A 87 2.98 -14.56 -4.13
N THR A 88 3.23 -14.95 -5.39
CA THR A 88 4.47 -14.64 -6.11
C THR A 88 4.71 -13.13 -6.19
N ILE A 89 3.70 -12.34 -6.57
CA ILE A 89 3.79 -10.89 -6.65
C ILE A 89 4.09 -10.27 -5.28
N ILE A 90 3.43 -10.72 -4.22
CA ILE A 90 3.68 -10.22 -2.87
C ILE A 90 5.10 -10.56 -2.42
N ASP A 91 5.56 -11.79 -2.68
CA ASP A 91 6.93 -12.21 -2.35
C ASP A 91 7.98 -11.40 -3.11
N ASP A 92 7.74 -11.10 -4.38
CA ASP A 92 8.61 -10.25 -5.20
C ASP A 92 8.65 -8.80 -4.70
N ILE A 93 7.50 -8.24 -4.32
CA ILE A 93 7.43 -6.90 -3.70
C ILE A 93 8.24 -6.89 -2.40
N LEU A 94 8.04 -7.88 -1.53
CA LEU A 94 8.75 -7.97 -0.26
C LEU A 94 10.25 -8.24 -0.44
N LYS A 95 10.64 -9.03 -1.45
CA LYS A 95 12.03 -9.26 -1.82
C LYS A 95 12.66 -7.97 -2.37
N GLY A 96 11.97 -7.23 -3.22
CA GLY A 96 12.42 -5.94 -3.73
C GLY A 96 12.68 -4.94 -2.61
N ARG A 97 11.78 -4.86 -1.62
CA ARG A 97 11.98 -4.02 -0.42
C ARG A 97 13.17 -4.48 0.42
N ARG A 98 13.33 -5.79 0.63
CA ARG A 98 14.48 -6.36 1.37
C ARG A 98 15.82 -6.10 0.68
N ASN A 99 15.87 -6.14 -0.64
CA ASN A 99 17.08 -5.82 -1.40
C ASN A 99 17.47 -4.34 -1.31
N GLN A 100 16.53 -3.47 -0.92
CA GLN A 100 16.74 -2.04 -0.68
C GLN A 100 16.72 -1.71 0.83
N ALA A 101 16.80 -2.73 1.68
CA ALA A 101 16.86 -2.54 3.13
C ALA A 101 18.14 -1.79 3.50
N MET A 102 18.01 -0.82 4.40
CA MET A 102 19.17 -0.22 5.05
C MET A 102 19.82 -1.26 5.96
N ASP A 103 21.10 -1.54 5.72
CA ASP A 103 21.89 -2.39 6.63
C ASP A 103 22.18 -1.66 7.94
N ASP A 104 22.51 -2.43 8.98
CA ASP A 104 22.68 -1.91 10.33
C ASP A 104 23.87 -0.95 10.47
N ILE A 105 24.93 -1.12 9.66
CA ILE A 105 26.11 -0.24 9.71
C ILE A 105 25.72 1.13 9.15
N THR A 106 25.07 1.15 7.99
CA THR A 106 24.53 2.37 7.37
C THR A 106 23.53 3.06 8.30
N PHE A 107 22.65 2.28 8.95
CA PHE A 107 21.70 2.82 9.93
C PHE A 107 22.40 3.45 11.14
N CYS A 108 23.41 2.79 11.72
CA CYS A 108 24.19 3.33 12.84
C CYS A 108 24.88 4.65 12.47
N HIS A 109 25.51 4.73 11.29
CA HIS A 109 26.12 5.97 10.81
C HIS A 109 25.08 7.09 10.66
N MET A 110 23.92 6.80 10.07
CA MET A 110 22.82 7.77 9.97
C MET A 110 22.39 8.26 11.36
N MET A 111 22.27 7.36 12.34
CA MET A 111 21.89 7.72 13.70
C MET A 111 22.95 8.57 14.41
N ASP A 112 24.24 8.29 14.17
CA ASP A 112 25.35 9.09 14.70
C ASP A 112 25.36 10.49 14.11
N ASP A 113 25.10 10.64 12.81
CA ASP A 113 24.98 11.94 12.15
C ASP A 113 23.80 12.76 12.71
N ILE A 114 22.67 12.11 12.93
CA ILE A 114 21.48 12.71 13.56
C ILE A 114 21.83 13.19 14.98
N ARG A 115 22.45 12.34 15.80
CA ARG A 115 22.84 12.69 17.19
C ARG A 115 23.92 13.76 17.25
N GLY A 116 24.91 13.71 16.36
CA GLY A 116 25.96 14.72 16.26
C GLY A 116 25.40 16.10 15.89
N SER A 117 24.37 16.12 15.03
CA SER A 117 23.67 17.36 14.67
C SER A 117 22.89 17.97 15.84
N ILE A 118 22.28 17.14 16.70
CA ILE A 118 21.61 17.58 17.94
C ILE A 118 22.61 18.25 18.88
N ASN A 119 23.74 17.58 19.14
CA ASN A 119 24.74 18.06 20.09
C ASN A 119 25.38 19.39 19.65
N ASN A 120 25.38 19.66 18.35
CA ASN A 120 25.94 20.89 17.77
C ASN A 120 24.90 22.03 17.62
N GLY A 121 23.66 21.86 18.11
CA GLY A 121 22.64 22.92 18.12
C GLY A 121 22.04 23.25 16.74
N SER A 122 22.22 22.37 15.74
CA SER A 122 21.65 22.58 14.41
C SER A 122 20.19 22.10 14.34
N VAL A 123 19.25 23.02 14.56
CA VAL A 123 17.79 22.74 14.55
C VAL A 123 17.30 22.29 13.16
N ALA A 124 17.99 22.68 12.07
CA ALA A 124 17.59 22.35 10.70
C ALA A 124 17.79 20.88 10.31
N ALA A 125 18.66 20.14 11.03
CA ALA A 125 18.96 18.74 10.74
C ALA A 125 17.82 17.79 11.15
N PHE A 126 16.86 18.27 11.95
CA PHE A 126 15.86 17.46 12.63
C PHE A 126 14.45 17.53 12.04
N SER A 127 14.27 18.22 10.91
CA SER A 127 12.97 18.22 10.26
C SER A 127 12.57 16.79 9.83
N PRO A 128 11.31 16.38 9.98
CA PRO A 128 10.81 15.13 9.41
C PRO A 128 11.15 14.97 7.92
N SER A 129 11.29 16.10 7.21
CA SER A 129 11.75 16.19 5.82
C SER A 129 13.21 15.77 5.60
N SER A 130 14.13 16.06 6.53
CA SER A 130 15.54 15.63 6.43
C SER A 130 15.70 14.15 6.73
N ILE A 131 14.94 13.63 7.70
CA ILE A 131 14.85 12.19 7.99
C ILE A 131 14.27 11.43 6.80
N LEU A 132 13.24 11.97 6.17
CA LEU A 132 12.70 11.44 4.92
C LEU A 132 13.71 11.45 3.79
N ALA A 133 14.50 12.52 3.66
CA ALA A 133 15.53 12.62 2.62
C ALA A 133 16.66 11.61 2.82
N SER A 134 17.12 11.39 4.06
CA SER A 134 18.18 10.41 4.37
C SER A 134 17.71 8.96 4.22
N THR A 135 16.41 8.71 4.41
CA THR A 135 15.78 7.39 4.24
C THR A 135 15.14 7.19 2.85
N ALA A 136 15.13 8.22 1.99
CA ALA A 136 14.39 8.23 0.74
C ALA A 136 14.75 7.11 -0.27
N PRO A 137 16.00 6.61 -0.37
CA PRO A 137 16.33 5.53 -1.29
C PRO A 137 16.19 4.13 -0.68
N THR A 138 15.90 4.00 0.62
CA THR A 138 15.97 2.73 1.34
C THR A 138 14.65 2.40 2.05
N PHE A 139 14.57 1.15 2.49
CA PHE A 139 13.53 0.66 3.40
C PHE A 139 14.15 0.35 4.77
N LEU A 140 13.34 0.46 5.81
CA LEU A 140 13.73 0.20 7.19
C LEU A 140 12.97 -1.00 7.74
N TRP A 141 13.59 -1.70 8.68
CA TRP A 141 12.85 -2.60 9.56
C TRP A 141 12.14 -1.80 10.64
N ALA A 142 11.03 -2.33 11.17
CA ALA A 142 10.27 -1.68 12.24
C ALA A 142 11.18 -1.37 13.44
N ASP A 143 12.12 -2.26 13.78
CA ASP A 143 13.12 -2.09 14.84
C ASP A 143 13.98 -0.82 14.65
N GLN A 144 14.51 -0.63 13.45
CA GLN A 144 15.25 0.58 13.07
C GLN A 144 14.35 1.82 13.11
N GLY A 145 13.12 1.72 12.59
CA GLY A 145 12.15 2.80 12.65
C GLY A 145 11.81 3.24 14.07
N ARG A 146 11.74 2.29 15.01
CA ARG A 146 11.48 2.59 16.43
C ARG A 146 12.66 3.31 17.08
N ILE A 147 13.88 2.83 16.87
CA ILE A 147 15.10 3.48 17.38
C ILE A 147 15.19 4.92 16.88
N LEU A 148 14.83 5.15 15.61
CA LEU A 148 14.78 6.48 15.02
C LEU A 148 13.75 7.36 15.74
N LEU A 149 12.51 6.89 15.94
CA LEU A 149 11.47 7.64 16.65
C LEU A 149 11.87 7.98 18.09
N GLU A 150 12.43 7.02 18.83
CA GLU A 150 12.85 7.21 20.23
C GLU A 150 14.01 8.21 20.35
N SER A 151 14.79 8.39 19.29
CA SER A 151 15.89 9.37 19.25
C SER A 151 15.42 10.80 18.98
N LEU A 152 14.16 10.99 18.56
CA LEU A 152 13.59 12.33 18.40
C LEU A 152 13.13 12.86 19.74
N SER A 153 13.42 14.12 20.07
CA SER A 153 13.06 14.72 21.36
C SER A 153 11.65 15.31 21.37
N ASP A 154 11.18 15.81 20.23
CA ASP A 154 9.87 16.46 20.10
C ASP A 154 8.77 15.45 19.70
N SER A 155 7.64 15.50 20.40
CA SER A 155 6.52 14.57 20.19
C SER A 155 5.83 14.78 18.85
N PHE A 156 5.76 16.02 18.36
CA PHE A 156 5.18 16.34 17.06
C PHE A 156 6.06 15.79 15.92
N GLU A 157 7.38 15.92 16.02
CA GLU A 157 8.33 15.33 15.09
C GLU A 157 8.24 13.80 15.05
N ARG A 158 8.08 13.14 16.20
CA ARG A 158 7.84 11.69 16.26
C ARG A 158 6.58 11.28 15.52
N VAL A 159 5.49 12.01 15.69
CA VAL A 159 4.23 11.75 14.97
C VAL A 159 4.42 11.92 13.46
N GLU A 160 5.06 13.00 13.02
CA GLU A 160 5.36 13.24 11.60
C GLU A 160 6.23 12.13 11.01
N ALA A 161 7.34 11.79 11.68
CA ALA A 161 8.24 10.74 11.23
C ALA A 161 7.53 9.38 11.15
N ALA A 162 6.72 9.01 12.14
CA ALA A 162 5.98 7.75 12.16
C ALA A 162 5.03 7.62 10.96
N VAL A 163 4.33 8.70 10.61
CA VAL A 163 3.42 8.74 9.45
C VAL A 163 4.18 8.46 8.15
N GLN A 164 5.38 9.04 8.01
CA GLN A 164 6.20 8.92 6.81
C GLN A 164 6.88 7.55 6.71
N LEU A 165 7.38 7.04 7.84
CA LEU A 165 8.06 5.74 7.92
C LEU A 165 7.14 4.56 7.60
N HIS A 166 5.82 4.67 7.83
CA HIS A 166 4.87 3.59 7.55
C HIS A 166 5.04 2.98 6.15
N GLN A 167 5.22 3.81 5.11
CA GLN A 167 5.36 3.32 3.73
C GLN A 167 6.76 2.80 3.40
N ARG A 168 7.74 3.06 4.28
CA ARG A 168 9.15 2.68 4.16
C ARG A 168 9.52 1.47 4.99
N LEU A 169 8.57 0.88 5.71
CA LEU A 169 8.82 -0.36 6.43
C LEU A 169 8.78 -1.58 5.50
N ILE A 170 9.73 -2.49 5.72
CA ILE A 170 9.75 -3.83 5.11
C ILE A 170 8.65 -4.67 5.76
N ASP A 171 8.62 -4.68 7.08
CA ASP A 171 7.71 -5.42 7.97
C ASP A 171 6.57 -4.51 8.47
N GLN A 172 5.75 -4.02 7.54
CA GLN A 172 4.60 -3.13 7.85
C GLN A 172 3.62 -3.73 8.87
N ASN A 173 3.56 -5.05 9.02
CA ASN A 173 2.77 -5.72 10.04
C ASN A 173 3.26 -5.43 11.48
N ARG A 174 4.51 -5.01 11.65
CA ARG A 174 5.10 -4.59 12.94
C ARG A 174 5.01 -3.08 13.19
N PHE A 175 4.28 -2.34 12.36
CA PHE A 175 4.15 -0.88 12.50
C PHE A 175 3.55 -0.47 13.86
N THR A 176 2.60 -1.22 14.42
CA THR A 176 2.04 -0.94 15.76
C THR A 176 3.14 -0.90 16.82
N TRP A 177 4.06 -1.86 16.78
CA TRP A 177 5.17 -1.91 17.72
C TRP A 177 6.14 -0.72 17.56
N MET A 178 6.27 -0.18 16.35
CA MET A 178 7.08 1.02 16.11
C MET A 178 6.43 2.26 16.74
N ILE A 179 5.12 2.46 16.54
CA ILE A 179 4.41 3.65 17.05
C ILE A 179 4.11 3.57 18.56
N ASP A 180 4.34 2.43 19.21
CA ASP A 180 4.33 2.33 20.67
C ASP A 180 5.44 3.18 21.34
N ALA A 181 6.42 3.66 20.57
CA ALA A 181 7.40 4.66 21.02
C ALA A 181 6.81 6.08 21.19
N LEU A 182 5.58 6.32 20.76
CA LEU A 182 4.89 7.60 20.95
C LEU A 182 4.36 7.74 22.38
N ASP A 183 4.34 8.98 22.87
CA ASP A 183 4.11 9.28 24.28
C ASP A 183 2.70 8.89 24.77
N CYS A 184 1.68 8.99 23.90
CA CYS A 184 0.31 8.71 24.29
C CYS A 184 -0.55 8.05 23.20
N GLN A 185 -1.73 7.56 23.60
CA GLN A 185 -2.68 6.91 22.68
C GLN A 185 -3.22 7.87 21.62
N ALA A 186 -3.44 9.14 21.98
CA ALA A 186 -3.95 10.14 21.04
C ALA A 186 -2.99 10.37 19.86
N ASP A 187 -1.68 10.32 20.10
CA ASP A 187 -0.66 10.43 19.05
C ASP A 187 -0.67 9.22 18.13
N ARG A 188 -0.77 8.00 18.70
CA ARG A 188 -0.91 6.76 17.93
C ARG A 188 -2.15 6.78 17.04
N ASP A 189 -3.28 7.23 17.57
CA ASP A 189 -4.53 7.35 16.82
C ASP A 189 -4.41 8.41 15.71
N ASN A 190 -3.73 9.53 15.98
CA ASN A 190 -3.45 10.57 14.99
C ASN A 190 -2.57 10.05 13.84
N VAL A 191 -1.50 9.30 14.16
CA VAL A 191 -0.66 8.64 13.14
C VAL A 191 -1.50 7.72 12.26
N TRP A 192 -2.31 6.84 12.85
CA TRP A 192 -3.17 5.93 12.09
C TRP A 192 -4.15 6.67 11.18
N HIS A 193 -4.77 7.73 11.69
CA HIS A 193 -5.67 8.57 10.92
C HIS A 193 -4.93 9.20 9.72
N ARG A 194 -3.74 9.75 9.92
CA ARG A 194 -2.94 10.40 8.87
C ARG A 194 -2.38 9.42 7.84
N VAL A 195 -1.86 8.27 8.28
CA VAL A 195 -1.45 7.18 7.37
C VAL A 195 -2.61 6.75 6.49
N THR A 196 -3.80 6.60 7.09
CA THR A 196 -5.04 6.31 6.34
C THR A 196 -5.36 7.41 5.33
N GLN A 197 -5.15 8.68 5.68
CA GLN A 197 -5.33 9.81 4.76
C GLN A 197 -4.32 9.86 3.62
N ILE A 198 -3.05 9.54 3.87
CA ILE A 198 -2.02 9.50 2.82
C ILE A 198 -2.32 8.38 1.83
N ARG A 199 -2.70 7.18 2.32
CA ARG A 199 -3.15 6.07 1.45
C ARG A 199 -4.29 6.50 0.53
N ARG A 200 -5.25 7.31 1.03
CA ARG A 200 -6.35 7.89 0.21
C ARG A 200 -5.85 8.79 -0.92
N ARG A 201 -4.77 9.55 -0.73
CA ARG A 201 -4.28 10.48 -1.76
C ARG A 201 -3.54 9.75 -2.88
N VAL A 202 -2.77 8.73 -2.53
CA VAL A 202 -2.03 7.90 -3.49
C VAL A 202 -2.99 7.09 -4.37
N SER A 203 -4.07 6.55 -3.81
CA SER A 203 -5.11 5.84 -4.58
C SER A 203 -5.88 6.75 -5.54
N ILE A 204 -6.15 8.01 -5.17
CA ILE A 204 -6.81 8.99 -6.05
C ILE A 204 -5.91 9.39 -7.21
N ILE A 205 -4.61 9.62 -6.99
CA ILE A 205 -3.67 9.96 -8.07
C ILE A 205 -3.46 8.77 -9.01
N GLY A 206 -3.36 7.55 -8.47
CA GLY A 206 -3.30 6.31 -9.27
C GLY A 206 -4.59 6.01 -10.04
N GLY A 207 -5.75 6.44 -9.54
CA GLY A 207 -7.05 6.31 -10.22
C GLY A 207 -7.35 7.44 -11.23
N SER A 208 -6.81 8.64 -11.03
CA SER A 208 -7.09 9.81 -11.87
C SER A 208 -6.42 9.76 -13.25
N LEU A 209 -5.46 8.87 -13.47
CA LEU A 209 -4.89 8.62 -14.79
C LEU A 209 -5.79 7.74 -15.69
N SER A 210 -6.87 7.17 -15.16
CA SER A 210 -7.77 6.26 -15.91
C SER A 210 -9.06 6.92 -16.42
N GLN A 211 -9.25 8.24 -16.29
CA GLN A 211 -10.50 8.92 -16.71
C GLN A 211 -10.34 10.14 -17.63
N LYS A 212 -9.17 10.34 -18.28
CA LYS A 212 -9.00 11.37 -19.32
C LYS A 212 -8.75 10.77 -20.70
N GLY A 213 -9.82 10.24 -21.28
CA GLY A 213 -10.00 9.97 -22.71
C GLY A 213 -11.43 9.46 -22.86
N THR A 214 -12.36 10.06 -23.60
CA THR A 214 -12.31 11.02 -24.70
C THR A 214 -13.64 11.79 -24.65
N SER A 215 -13.57 13.13 -24.65
CA SER A 215 -14.73 13.98 -24.92
C SER A 215 -14.27 15.09 -25.85
N GLY A 216 -14.75 15.04 -27.09
CA GLY A 216 -14.49 16.00 -28.16
C GLY A 216 -13.87 15.31 -29.38
N VAL A 217 -14.39 15.39 -30.60
CA VAL A 217 -15.44 16.24 -31.17
C VAL A 217 -16.03 15.49 -32.35
N GLY A 218 -17.36 15.31 -32.34
CA GLY A 218 -18.10 15.02 -33.56
C GLY A 218 -18.11 16.25 -34.44
N GLY A 219 -17.72 16.07 -35.70
CA GLY A 219 -17.70 17.12 -36.71
C GLY A 219 -17.67 16.49 -38.10
N GLU A 220 -18.76 15.85 -38.49
CA GLU A 220 -19.12 15.71 -39.89
C GLU A 220 -19.50 17.10 -40.41
N MET A 221 -18.89 17.52 -41.53
CA MET A 221 -19.62 18.14 -42.63
C MET A 221 -18.72 18.24 -43.88
N HIS A 222 -19.22 17.61 -44.95
CA HIS A 222 -18.85 17.64 -46.37
C HIS A 222 -17.63 16.83 -46.85
#